data_AF-A0A6N7TVV8-F1
#
_entry.id   AF-A0A6N7TVV8-F1
#
_cell.length_a   1.000
_cell.length_b   1.000
_cell.length_c   1.000
_cell.angle_alpha   90.00
_cell.angle_beta   90.00
_cell.angle_gamma   90.00
#
_symmetry.space_group_name_H-M   'P 1'
#
loop_
_entity.id
_entity.type
_entity.pdbx_description
1 polymer ?
#
loop_
_entity_poly.entity_id
_entity_poly.type
_entity_poly.pdbx_seq_one_letter_code
_entity_poly.pdbx_strand_id
1 'polypeptide(L)'
;MSDHVMTYHRLSCDWPGCEETAQNDLYDGNSTYEEAVRQWAYLPDEQYNDFSDKEFMHDPATGRDYCADHWHYDYGKKWPHRVPGPDPEKQP
;
A
#
# COMPACT_ATOMS: atom_id res chain seq x y z
N MET A 1 34.35 -4.88 8.82
CA MET A 1 33.04 -5.01 8.17
C MET A 1 32.05 -4.42 9.15
N SER A 2 31.39 -3.31 8.81
CA SER A 2 30.48 -2.62 9.72
C SER A 2 29.20 -3.43 9.81
N ASP A 3 28.80 -3.84 11.00
CA ASP A 3 27.53 -4.53 11.30
C ASP A 3 26.35 -3.56 11.16
N HIS A 4 26.19 -2.96 9.97
CA HIS A 4 24.98 -2.24 9.62
C HIS A 4 23.87 -3.27 9.42
N VAL A 5 23.13 -3.53 10.51
CA VAL A 5 21.78 -4.09 10.41
C VAL A 5 20.97 -3.08 9.60
N MET A 6 20.84 -3.31 8.29
CA MET A 6 19.94 -2.53 7.47
C MET A 6 18.52 -2.96 7.87
N THR A 7 17.83 -2.09 8.61
CA THR A 7 16.40 -2.27 8.88
C THR A 7 15.69 -2.11 7.54
N TYR A 8 15.28 -3.22 6.95
CA TYR A 8 14.52 -3.22 5.71
C TYR A 8 13.05 -2.98 6.03
N HIS A 9 12.46 -1.94 5.43
CA HIS A 9 11.05 -1.65 5.62
C HIS A 9 10.20 -2.41 4.60
N ARG A 10 9.25 -3.18 5.11
CA ARG A 10 8.28 -3.97 4.36
C ARG A 10 6.89 -3.44 4.69
N LEU A 11 6.04 -3.31 3.68
CA LEU A 11 4.63 -3.03 3.92
C LEU A 11 3.94 -4.33 4.33
N SER A 12 3.00 -4.24 5.28
CA SER A 12 2.15 -5.34 5.70
C SER A 12 0.71 -4.89 5.61
N CYS A 13 -0.18 -5.76 5.17
CA CYS A 13 -1.59 -5.39 5.16
C CYS A 13 -2.13 -5.32 6.60
N ASP A 14 -2.60 -4.14 7.00
CA ASP A 14 -3.19 -3.88 8.31
C ASP A 14 -4.67 -4.30 8.39
N TRP A 15 -5.19 -4.93 7.34
CA TRP A 15 -6.54 -5.46 7.33
C TRP A 15 -6.66 -6.62 8.33
N PRO A 16 -7.65 -6.63 9.24
CA PRO A 16 -7.76 -7.67 10.26
C PRO A 16 -7.85 -9.08 9.65
N GLY A 17 -6.86 -9.92 9.97
CA GLY A 17 -6.78 -11.30 9.49
C GLY A 17 -6.19 -11.47 8.08
N CYS A 18 -5.69 -10.40 7.47
CA CYS A 18 -4.90 -10.47 6.24
C CYS A 18 -3.43 -10.71 6.60
N GLU A 19 -2.82 -11.73 5.99
CA GLU A 19 -1.40 -12.08 6.20
C GLU A 19 -0.50 -11.57 5.06
N GLU A 20 -1.06 -10.80 4.13
CA GLU A 20 -0.33 -10.25 2.99
C GLU A 20 0.76 -9.29 3.46
N THR A 21 1.97 -9.52 2.96
CA THR A 21 3.12 -8.65 3.20
C THR A 21 3.83 -8.42 1.88
N ALA A 22 4.24 -7.18 1.63
CA ALA A 22 5.00 -6.82 0.44
C ALA A 22 6.44 -7.37 0.56
N GLN A 23 6.73 -8.53 -0.04
CA GLN A 23 8.08 -9.08 -0.16
C GLN A 23 8.22 -9.99 -1.39
N ASN A 24 9.30 -9.82 -2.16
CA ASN A 24 10.22 -10.90 -2.60
C ASN A 24 11.18 -10.46 -3.71
N ASP A 25 12.10 -9.54 -3.46
CA ASP A 25 13.39 -9.63 -4.16
C ASP A 25 14.53 -9.28 -3.20
N LEU A 26 15.48 -10.22 -3.08
CA LEU A 26 16.57 -10.28 -2.09
C LEU A 26 17.61 -9.14 -2.19
N TYR A 27 17.35 -8.09 -2.96
CA TYR A 27 18.34 -7.05 -3.26
C TYR A 27 17.81 -5.61 -3.25
N ASP A 28 16.49 -5.36 -3.33
CA ASP A 28 15.92 -4.01 -3.29
C ASP A 28 15.09 -3.83 -2.01
N GLY A 29 15.82 -3.55 -0.93
CA GLY A 29 15.20 -3.18 0.34
C GLY A 29 15.11 -1.66 0.48
N ASN A 30 13.92 -1.17 0.82
CA ASN A 30 13.73 0.24 1.19
C ASN A 30 14.38 0.54 2.53
N SER A 31 15.18 1.60 2.57
CA SER A 31 15.91 2.01 3.76
C SER A 31 15.03 2.74 4.78
N THR A 32 13.88 3.27 4.32
CA THR A 32 12.84 3.82 5.19
C THR A 32 11.44 3.34 4.80
N TYR A 33 10.48 3.50 5.72
CA TYR A 33 9.07 3.22 5.44
C TYR A 33 8.51 4.13 4.35
N GLU A 34 8.92 5.40 4.32
CA GLU A 34 8.50 6.36 3.29
C GLU A 34 8.96 5.94 1.89
N GLU A 35 10.14 5.35 1.78
CA GLU A 35 10.61 4.76 0.52
C GLU A 35 9.77 3.54 0.13
N ALA A 36 9.43 2.68 1.10
CA ALA A 36 8.54 1.54 0.88
C ALA A 36 7.14 1.98 0.40
N VAL A 37 6.56 2.99 1.04
CA VAL A 37 5.29 3.58 0.61
C VAL A 37 5.41 4.14 -0.81
N ARG A 38 6.46 4.92 -1.10
CA ARG A 38 6.64 5.52 -2.45
C ARG A 38 6.76 4.47 -3.54
N GLN A 39 7.48 3.38 -3.28
CA GLN A 39 7.77 2.36 -4.27
C GLN A 39 6.61 1.36 -4.45
N TRP A 40 5.97 0.95 -3.34
CA TRP A 40 5.05 -0.19 -3.33
C TRP A 40 3.60 0.16 -3.01
N ALA A 41 3.34 1.30 -2.34
CA ALA A 41 1.99 1.73 -1.98
C ALA A 41 1.51 2.95 -2.78
N TYR A 42 0.30 2.86 -3.32
CA TYR A 42 -0.41 4.00 -3.87
C TYR A 42 -0.93 4.88 -2.74
N LEU A 43 -0.74 6.20 -2.86
CA LEU A 43 -1.42 7.16 -2.01
C LEU A 43 -2.73 7.60 -2.68
N PRO A 44 -3.87 7.63 -1.97
CA PRO A 44 -5.17 7.97 -2.54
C PRO A 44 -5.26 9.35 -3.22
N ASP A 45 -4.37 10.27 -2.84
CA ASP A 45 -4.29 11.61 -3.43
C ASP A 45 -3.17 11.75 -4.50
N GLU A 46 -2.39 10.69 -4.75
CA GLU A 46 -1.37 10.68 -5.81
C GLU A 46 -2.08 10.61 -7.18
N GLN A 47 -1.74 11.52 -8.09
CA GLN A 47 -2.22 11.45 -9.46
C GLN A 47 -1.78 10.12 -10.05
N TYR A 48 -2.75 9.33 -10.52
CA TYR A 48 -2.50 8.05 -11.16
C TYR A 48 -1.42 8.22 -12.22
N ASN A 49 -0.28 7.58 -11.99
CA ASN A 49 0.80 7.52 -12.96
C ASN A 49 0.72 6.11 -13.54
N ASP A 50 0.33 5.99 -14.82
CA ASP A 50 0.15 4.72 -15.56
C ASP A 50 1.37 3.77 -15.48
N PHE A 51 2.50 4.24 -14.98
CA PHE A 51 3.77 3.53 -14.93
C PHE A 51 3.98 2.64 -13.69
N SER A 52 3.07 2.64 -12.71
CA SER A 52 3.15 1.71 -11.59
C SER A 52 1.77 1.29 -11.09
N ASP A 53 1.33 0.10 -11.53
CA ASP A 53 0.31 -0.65 -10.82
C ASP A 53 0.89 -1.10 -9.47
N LYS A 54 0.79 -0.22 -8.48
CA LYS A 54 1.20 -0.50 -7.11
C LYS A 54 0.25 -1.53 -6.50
N GLU A 55 0.78 -2.56 -5.85
CA GLU A 55 0.00 -3.66 -5.27
C GLU A 55 -0.55 -3.34 -3.87
N PHE A 56 -0.06 -2.27 -3.24
CA PHE A 56 -0.52 -1.80 -1.94
C PHE A 56 -1.11 -0.40 -2.05
N MET A 57 -1.89 -0.02 -1.05
CA MET A 57 -2.38 1.34 -0.81
C MET A 57 -2.04 1.76 0.60
N HIS A 58 -1.54 2.98 0.75
CA HIS A 58 -1.30 3.60 2.05
C HIS A 58 -2.41 4.61 2.37
N ASP A 59 -3.06 4.47 3.52
CA ASP A 59 -4.02 5.44 4.04
C ASP A 59 -3.29 6.53 4.84
N PRO A 60 -3.16 7.76 4.30
CA PRO A 60 -2.42 8.83 4.97
C PRO A 60 -3.13 9.33 6.24
N ALA A 61 -4.42 9.06 6.41
CA ALA A 61 -5.16 9.48 7.61
C ALA A 61 -4.88 8.56 8.80
N THR A 62 -4.69 7.26 8.56
CA THR A 62 -4.48 6.25 9.61
C THR A 62 -3.06 5.71 9.68
N GLY A 63 -2.24 5.95 8.65
CA GLY A 63 -0.89 5.41 8.49
C GLY A 63 -0.88 3.90 8.20
N ARG A 64 -1.99 3.34 7.74
CA ARG A 64 -2.17 1.90 7.50
C ARG A 64 -1.99 1.53 6.04
N ASP A 65 -1.50 0.33 5.81
CA ASP A 65 -1.33 -0.23 4.47
C ASP A 65 -2.35 -1.33 4.17
N TYR A 66 -2.84 -1.34 2.94
CA TYR A 66 -3.86 -2.28 2.47
C TYR A 66 -3.37 -2.93 1.17
N CYS A 67 -3.42 -4.26 1.09
CA CYS A 67 -3.09 -4.97 -0.14
C CYS A 67 -4.19 -4.80 -1.19
N ALA A 68 -3.90 -5.26 -2.42
CA ALA A 68 -4.80 -5.14 -3.54
C ALA A 68 -6.18 -5.81 -3.36
N ASP A 69 -6.33 -6.71 -2.38
CA ASP A 69 -7.61 -7.36 -2.08
C ASP A 69 -8.54 -6.50 -1.20
N HIS A 70 -8.01 -5.45 -0.57
CA HIS A 70 -8.69 -4.66 0.47
C HIS A 70 -8.78 -3.17 0.18
N TRP A 71 -8.39 -2.76 -1.04
CA TRP A 71 -8.79 -1.48 -1.62
C TRP A 71 -9.96 -1.67 -2.59
N HIS A 72 -10.81 -0.65 -2.70
CA HIS A 72 -11.95 -0.65 -3.60
C HIS A 72 -12.03 0.65 -4.39
N TYR A 73 -12.75 0.62 -5.51
CA TYR A 73 -12.98 1.80 -6.31
C TYR A 73 -14.26 2.49 -5.86
N ASP A 74 -14.15 3.73 -5.39
CA ASP A 74 -15.27 4.63 -5.21
C ASP A 74 -15.61 5.28 -6.56
N TYR A 75 -16.66 4.74 -7.20
CA TYR A 75 -17.18 5.23 -8.48
C TYR A 75 -18.05 6.50 -8.34
N GLY A 76 -18.27 7.00 -7.12
CA GLY A 76 -19.02 8.23 -6.84
C GLY A 76 -18.25 9.53 -7.12
N LYS A 77 -16.93 9.44 -7.39
CA LYS A 77 -16.09 10.59 -7.71
C LYS A 77 -15.77 10.65 -9.21
N LYS A 78 -15.52 11.86 -9.72
CA LYS A 78 -15.24 12.16 -11.14
C LYS A 78 -14.05 11.38 -11.75
N TRP A 79 -13.26 10.74 -10.89
CA TRP A 79 -12.14 9.86 -11.21
C TRP A 79 -12.23 8.64 -10.28
N PRO A 80 -11.87 7.43 -10.73
CA PRO A 80 -11.89 6.23 -9.91
C PRO A 80 -11.00 6.46 -8.68
N HIS A 81 -11.61 6.75 -7.54
CA HIS A 81 -10.90 7.03 -6.31
C HIS A 81 -10.76 5.71 -5.57
N ARG A 82 -9.55 5.17 -5.51
CA ARG A 82 -9.32 3.96 -4.72
C ARG A 82 -9.44 4.34 -3.23
N VAL A 83 -10.14 3.55 -2.44
CA VAL A 83 -10.32 3.75 -0.99
C VAL A 83 -9.99 2.47 -0.23
N PRO A 84 -9.35 2.56 0.95
CA PRO A 84 -9.14 1.41 1.82
C PRO A 84 -10.45 1.07 2.52
N GLY A 85 -10.74 -0.22 2.74
CA GLY A 85 -11.99 -0.59 3.39
C GLY A 85 -12.64 -1.82 2.80
N PRO A 86 -13.80 -2.24 3.33
CA PRO A 86 -14.69 -3.15 2.63
C PRO A 86 -15.51 -2.36 1.61
N ASP A 87 -15.86 -2.99 0.50
CA ASP A 87 -16.62 -2.37 -0.58
C ASP A 87 -17.89 -1.71 -0.01
N PRO A 88 -18.04 -0.37 -0.14
CA PRO A 88 -19.20 0.34 0.38
C PRO A 88 -20.53 -0.23 -0.14
N GLU A 89 -20.53 -0.82 -1.34
CA GLU A 89 -21.70 -1.44 -1.97
C GLU A 89 -21.97 -2.88 -1.49
N LYS A 90 -21.04 -3.50 -0.75
CA LYS A 90 -21.19 -4.84 -0.16
C LYS A 90 -21.49 -4.84 1.34
N GLN A 91 -21.62 -3.66 1.96
CA GLN A 91 -22.09 -3.58 3.35
C GLN A 91 -23.62 -3.74 3.39
N PRO A 92 -24.17 -4.51 4.35
CA PRO A 92 -25.61 -4.84 4.43
C PRO A 92 -26.51 -3.64 4.74
#